data_AF-A0A0M9Y875-F1
#
_entry.id   AF-A0A0M9Y875-F1
#
_cell.length_a   1.000
_cell.length_b   1.000
_cell.length_c   1.000
_cell.angle_alpha   90.00
_cell.angle_beta   90.00
_cell.angle_gamma   90.00
#
_symmetry.space_group_name_H-M   'P 1'
#
loop_
_entity.id
_entity.type
_entity.pdbx_description
1 polymer ?
#
loop_
_entity_poly.entity_id
_entity_poly.type
_entity_poly.pdbx_seq_one_letter_code
_entity_poly.pdbx_strand_id
1 'polypeptide(L)'
;MTLAPPDGTLGRTIASRTYEFTDTTGIQQQVTVHIGAPRQDPGGDWYCPCQILGRPQTPETVTSMWGVDSLQALILALSRIRGELGDGRAAELTWYGNPDLGLDLSLRP
;
A
#
# COMPACT_ATOMS: atom_id res chain seq x y z
N MET A 1 -7.35 -6.69 -10.14
CA MET A 1 -8.23 -7.38 -9.16
C MET A 1 -7.39 -7.64 -7.93
N THR A 2 -7.80 -7.14 -6.76
CA THR A 2 -7.07 -7.29 -5.50
C THR A 2 -7.52 -8.57 -4.82
N LEU A 3 -6.59 -9.40 -4.37
CA LEU A 3 -6.87 -10.66 -3.67
C LEU A 3 -6.01 -10.77 -2.42
N ALA A 4 -6.44 -11.61 -1.47
CA ALA A 4 -5.55 -12.05 -0.40
C ALA A 4 -4.37 -12.85 -1.02
N PRO A 5 -3.16 -12.74 -0.46
CA PRO A 5 -2.04 -13.57 -0.90
C PRO A 5 -2.39 -15.06 -0.74
N PRO A 6 -1.82 -15.97 -1.57
CA PRO A 6 -2.11 -17.40 -1.52
C PRO A 6 -1.91 -18.05 -0.15
N ASP A 7 -0.95 -17.56 0.63
CA ASP A 7 -0.65 -18.04 1.97
C ASP A 7 -1.28 -17.19 3.09
N GLY A 8 -2.04 -16.15 2.73
CA GLY A 8 -2.66 -15.24 3.69
C GLY A 8 -1.68 -14.32 4.45
N THR A 9 -0.37 -14.34 4.14
CA THR A 9 0.63 -13.59 4.92
C THR A 9 1.28 -12.47 4.13
N LEU A 10 1.82 -11.47 4.85
CA LEU A 10 2.67 -10.43 4.27
C LEU A 10 4.05 -10.98 3.86
N GLY A 11 4.53 -12.04 4.51
CA GLY A 11 5.89 -12.53 4.36
C GLY A 11 6.93 -11.53 4.90
N ARG A 12 8.12 -11.51 4.29
CA ARG A 12 9.21 -10.60 4.67
C ARG A 12 8.90 -9.18 4.21
N THR A 13 8.75 -8.25 5.15
CA THR A 13 8.62 -6.82 4.84
C THR A 13 9.91 -6.27 4.22
N ILE A 14 9.79 -5.61 3.06
CA ILE A 14 10.89 -4.94 2.36
C ILE A 14 10.83 -3.42 2.49
N ALA A 15 9.66 -2.86 2.80
CA ALA A 15 9.48 -1.44 3.04
C ALA A 15 8.29 -1.20 3.98
N SER A 16 8.36 -0.14 4.76
CA SER A 16 7.24 0.38 5.53
C SER A 16 7.29 1.90 5.53
N ARG A 17 6.11 2.53 5.56
CA ARG A 17 5.97 3.98 5.64
C ARG A 17 4.75 4.33 6.48
N THR A 18 4.93 5.28 7.39
CA THR A 18 3.85 5.87 8.17
C THR A 18 3.53 7.26 7.64
N TYR A 19 2.25 7.54 7.54
CA TYR A 19 1.66 8.81 7.12
C TYR A 19 0.80 9.35 8.24
N GLU A 20 0.61 10.67 8.26
CA GLU A 20 -0.09 11.38 9.32
C GLU A 20 -1.28 12.13 8.73
N PHE A 21 -2.44 12.10 9.38
CA PHE A 21 -3.59 12.94 9.04
C PHE A 21 -4.26 13.44 10.32
N THR A 22 -5.10 14.47 10.19
CA THR A 22 -5.97 14.91 11.27
C THR A 22 -7.38 14.39 10.99
N ASP A 23 -8.04 13.77 11.97
CA ASP A 23 -9.43 13.35 11.80
C ASP A 23 -10.42 14.52 11.97
N THR A 24 -11.71 14.24 11.77
CA THR A 24 -12.76 15.26 11.89
C THR A 24 -12.93 15.85 13.29
N THR A 25 -12.29 15.26 14.31
CA THR A 25 -12.30 15.73 15.70
C THR A 25 -11.07 16.58 16.04
N GLY A 26 -10.13 16.74 15.09
CA GLY A 26 -8.88 17.49 15.31
C GLY A 26 -7.77 16.63 15.93
N ILE A 27 -7.95 15.32 16.05
CA ILE A 27 -6.94 14.41 16.62
C ILE A 27 -6.02 13.92 15.50
N GLN A 28 -4.72 13.93 15.76
CA GLN A 28 -3.75 13.33 14.85
C GLN A 28 -3.86 11.80 14.86
N GLN A 29 -3.93 11.24 13.66
CA GLN A 29 -4.02 9.83 13.37
C GLN A 29 -2.88 9.41 12.43
N GLN A 30 -2.60 8.11 12.39
CA GLN A 30 -1.55 7.56 11.56
C GLN A 30 -2.07 6.44 10.67
N VAL A 31 -1.59 6.41 9.42
CA VAL A 31 -1.77 5.30 8.49
C VAL A 31 -0.41 4.69 8.21
N THR A 32 -0.25 3.39 8.46
CA THR A 32 1.01 2.69 8.19
C THR A 32 0.82 1.71 7.04
N VAL A 33 1.72 1.78 6.06
CA VAL A 33 1.80 0.84 4.95
C VAL A 33 2.96 -0.09 5.18
N HIS A 34 2.74 -1.39 4.97
CA HIS A 34 3.77 -2.41 4.88
C HIS A 34 3.76 -3.05 3.50
N ILE A 35 4.94 -3.25 2.94
CA ILE A 35 5.15 -3.90 1.65
C ILE A 35 6.00 -5.14 1.90
N GLY A 36 5.46 -6.31 1.58
CA GLY A 36 6.18 -7.57 1.61
C GLY A 36 7.01 -7.79 0.34
N ALA A 37 7.99 -8.67 0.42
CA ALA A 37 8.78 -9.08 -0.73
C ALA A 37 7.87 -9.71 -1.80
N PRO A 38 8.03 -9.38 -3.10
CA PRO A 38 7.37 -10.11 -4.17
C PRO A 38 7.71 -11.60 -4.12
N ARG A 39 6.72 -12.45 -4.43
CA ARG A 39 6.82 -13.92 -4.40
C ARG A 39 6.12 -14.50 -5.61
N GLN A 40 6.55 -15.69 -6.03
CA GLN A 40 5.83 -16.44 -7.05
C GLN A 40 4.66 -17.20 -6.43
N ASP A 41 3.54 -17.24 -7.13
CA ASP A 41 2.46 -18.17 -6.84
C ASP A 41 2.69 -19.52 -7.57
N PRO A 42 1.88 -20.57 -7.27
CA PRO A 42 2.03 -21.86 -7.92
C PRO A 42 1.80 -21.86 -9.44
N GLY A 43 1.16 -20.82 -9.99
CA GLY A 43 0.92 -20.64 -11.42
C GLY A 43 2.11 -20.03 -12.17
N GLY A 44 3.12 -19.53 -11.45
CA GLY A 44 4.34 -18.95 -12.00
C GLY A 44 4.33 -17.43 -12.11
N ASP A 45 3.16 -16.80 -11.91
CA ASP A 45 3.04 -15.35 -11.79
C ASP A 45 3.63 -14.87 -10.47
N TRP A 46 4.00 -13.59 -10.44
CA TRP A 46 4.47 -12.93 -9.24
C TRP A 46 3.36 -12.14 -8.59
N TYR A 47 3.35 -12.10 -7.26
CA TYR A 47 2.49 -11.21 -6.50
C TYR A 47 3.29 -10.45 -5.46
N CYS A 48 2.88 -9.23 -5.16
CA CYS A 48 3.46 -8.39 -4.12
C CYS A 48 2.43 -8.15 -3.01
N PRO A 49 2.62 -8.75 -1.81
CA PRO A 49 1.72 -8.54 -0.69
C PRO A 49 1.95 -7.17 -0.04
N CYS A 50 0.87 -6.51 0.36
CA CYS A 50 0.89 -5.27 1.11
C CYS A 50 -0.24 -5.21 2.14
N GLN A 51 -0.04 -4.39 3.16
CA GLN A 51 -1.00 -4.18 4.24
C GLN A 51 -1.06 -2.69 4.56
N ILE A 52 -2.28 -2.17 4.78
CA ILE A 52 -2.51 -0.79 5.20
C ILE A 52 -3.23 -0.83 6.55
N LEU A 53 -2.65 -0.19 7.55
CA LEU A 53 -3.11 -0.14 8.94
C LEU A 53 -3.57 1.28 9.29
N GLY A 54 -4.42 1.41 10.30
CA GLY A 54 -4.84 2.71 10.84
C GLY A 54 -5.87 3.45 9.99
N ARG A 55 -6.56 2.73 9.08
CA ARG A 55 -7.65 3.30 8.28
C ARG A 55 -9.00 3.12 8.96
N PRO A 56 -9.73 4.21 9.27
CA PRO A 56 -11.08 4.12 9.80
C PRO A 56 -12.00 3.28 8.90
N GLN A 57 -12.79 2.41 9.52
CA GLN A 57 -13.82 1.58 8.87
C GLN A 57 -13.30 0.74 7.67
N THR A 58 -12.01 0.42 7.65
CA THR A 58 -11.39 -0.40 6.61
C THR A 58 -10.67 -1.58 7.28
N PRO A 59 -10.90 -2.84 6.85
CA PRO A 59 -10.18 -3.97 7.39
C PRO A 59 -8.67 -3.87 7.16
N GLU A 60 -7.89 -4.24 8.17
CA GLU A 60 -6.42 -4.26 8.13
C GLU A 60 -5.88 -5.57 7.53
N THR A 61 -6.41 -5.97 6.38
CA THR A 61 -6.07 -7.25 5.75
C THR A 61 -4.85 -7.13 4.84
N VAL A 62 -4.10 -8.23 4.72
CA VAL A 62 -3.06 -8.35 3.70
C VAL A 62 -3.73 -8.56 2.34
N THR A 63 -3.34 -7.73 1.39
CA THR A 63 -3.79 -7.82 -0.01
C THR A 63 -2.59 -7.98 -0.92
N SER A 64 -2.82 -8.34 -2.18
CA SER A 64 -1.75 -8.55 -3.15
C SER A 64 -2.16 -8.07 -4.53
N MET A 65 -1.16 -7.67 -5.31
CA MET A 65 -1.27 -7.38 -6.74
C MET A 65 -0.36 -8.33 -7.50
N TRP A 66 -0.87 -8.88 -8.60
CA TRP A 66 -0.18 -9.83 -9.46
C TRP A 66 0.44 -9.14 -10.66
N GLY A 67 1.60 -9.64 -11.10
CA GLY A 67 2.29 -9.27 -12.31
C GLY A 67 3.08 -10.45 -12.87
N VAL A 68 3.53 -10.32 -14.11
CA VAL A 68 4.32 -11.32 -14.83
C VAL A 68 5.70 -11.54 -14.18
N ASP A 69 6.23 -10.49 -13.53
CA ASP A 69 7.48 -10.54 -12.78
C ASP A 69 7.39 -9.78 -11.45
N SER A 70 8.44 -9.91 -10.64
CA SER A 70 8.54 -9.29 -9.31
C SER A 70 8.46 -7.76 -9.36
N LEU A 71 8.98 -7.14 -10.42
CA LEU A 71 8.99 -5.70 -10.59
C LEU A 71 7.58 -5.18 -10.91
N GLN A 72 6.89 -5.81 -11.86
CA GLN A 72 5.53 -5.45 -12.23
C GLN A 72 4.58 -5.63 -11.05
N ALA A 73 4.69 -6.75 -10.31
CA ALA A 73 3.90 -6.99 -9.11
C ALA A 73 4.11 -5.88 -8.07
N LEU A 74 5.35 -5.44 -7.86
CA LEU A 74 5.68 -4.34 -6.96
C LEU A 74 5.10 -3.00 -7.43
N ILE A 75 5.29 -2.63 -8.71
CA ILE A 75 4.76 -1.39 -9.28
C ILE A 75 3.24 -1.33 -9.17
N LEU A 76 2.55 -2.44 -9.42
CA LEU A 76 1.10 -2.55 -9.28
C LEU A 76 0.66 -2.43 -7.83
N ALA A 77 1.38 -3.04 -6.87
CA ALA A 77 1.11 -2.87 -5.45
C ALA A 77 1.28 -1.42 -4.99
N LEU A 78 2.35 -0.74 -5.42
CA LEU A 78 2.58 0.68 -5.15
C LEU A 78 1.48 1.56 -5.76
N SER A 79 1.06 1.26 -6.99
CA SER A 79 -0.03 1.98 -7.67
C SER A 79 -1.34 1.83 -6.91
N ARG A 80 -1.62 0.62 -6.39
CA ARG A 80 -2.81 0.37 -5.56
C ARG A 80 -2.73 1.15 -4.26
N ILE A 81 -1.61 1.10 -3.54
CA ILE A 81 -1.42 1.86 -2.31
C ILE A 81 -1.67 3.35 -2.57
N ARG A 82 -1.10 3.91 -3.64
CA ARG A 82 -1.35 5.30 -4.04
C ARG A 82 -2.83 5.59 -4.23
N GLY A 83 -3.58 4.74 -4.95
CA GLY A 83 -5.03 4.91 -5.13
C GLY A 83 -5.81 4.82 -3.82
N GLU A 84 -5.46 3.87 -2.94
CA GLU A 84 -6.08 3.70 -1.62
C GLU A 84 -5.84 4.89 -0.67
N LEU A 85 -4.70 5.57 -0.83
CA LEU A 85 -4.38 6.80 -0.10
C LEU A 85 -4.88 8.06 -0.83
N GLY A 86 -5.17 8.00 -2.14
CA GLY A 86 -5.54 9.16 -2.96
C GLY A 86 -7.04 9.36 -3.18
N ASP A 87 -7.84 8.29 -3.26
CA ASP A 87 -9.26 8.33 -3.67
C ASP A 87 -10.24 8.78 -2.54
N GLY A 88 -9.88 9.81 -1.76
CA GLY A 88 -10.88 10.61 -1.05
C GLY A 88 -11.20 10.26 0.41
N ARG A 89 -10.28 9.61 1.15
CA ARG A 89 -10.30 9.57 2.64
C ARG A 89 -9.06 10.15 3.31
N ALA A 90 -8.11 10.60 2.50
CA ALA A 90 -6.75 10.90 2.89
C ALA A 90 -6.25 12.20 2.23
N ALA A 91 -7.17 13.10 1.88
CA ALA A 91 -6.86 14.44 1.36
C ALA A 91 -6.00 15.29 2.32
N GLU A 92 -5.75 14.80 3.53
CA GLU A 92 -4.92 15.40 4.57
C GLU A 92 -3.75 14.50 5.00
N LEU A 93 -3.50 13.37 4.33
CA LEU A 93 -2.30 12.58 4.63
C LEU A 93 -1.06 13.37 4.26
N THR A 94 -0.13 13.39 5.18
CA THR A 94 1.20 13.95 4.97
C THR A 94 2.26 12.90 5.28
N TRP A 95 3.39 13.03 4.60
CA TRP A 95 4.60 12.31 4.90
C TRP A 95 5.65 13.33 5.35
N TYR A 96 6.00 13.31 6.64
CA TYR A 96 6.84 14.35 7.26
C TYR A 96 6.28 15.77 7.03
N GLY A 97 4.96 15.94 7.15
CA GLY A 97 4.28 17.22 6.89
C GLY A 97 4.16 17.61 5.42
N ASN A 98 4.65 16.79 4.48
CA ASN A 98 4.54 17.04 3.04
C ASN A 98 3.33 16.30 2.43
N PRO A 99 2.49 16.95 1.60
CA PRO A 99 1.40 16.28 0.88
C PRO A 99 1.88 15.29 -0.20
N ASP A 100 3.14 15.39 -0.63
CA ASP A 100 3.75 14.35 -1.46
C ASP A 100 4.00 13.09 -0.62
N LEU A 101 3.22 12.05 -0.91
CA LEU A 101 3.30 10.77 -0.22
C LEU A 101 4.52 9.93 -0.63
N GLY A 102 5.37 10.40 -1.55
CA GLY A 102 6.55 9.68 -2.04
C GLY A 102 6.19 8.37 -2.76
N LEU A 103 5.00 8.34 -3.38
CA LEU A 103 4.45 7.21 -4.13
C LEU A 103 4.09 7.64 -5.57
N ASP A 104 4.78 8.65 -6.10
CA ASP A 104 4.56 9.06 -7.48
C ASP A 104 5.18 8.03 -8.45
N LEU A 105 4.30 7.38 -9.20
CA LEU A 105 4.67 6.47 -10.29
C LEU A 105 4.50 7.14 -11.66
N SER A 106 3.99 8.37 -11.68
CA SER A 106 4.01 9.23 -12.85
C SER A 106 5.42 9.81 -12.96
N LEU A 107 6.19 9.39 -13.95
CA LEU A 107 7.33 10.17 -14.39
C LEU A 107 6.78 11.51 -14.91
N ARG A 108 6.90 12.59 -14.14
CA ARG A 108 6.76 13.93 -14.74
C ARG A 108 8.04 14.21 -15.52
N PRO A 109 7.93 14.59 -16.82
CA PRO A 109 9.09 14.98 -17.61
C PRO A 109 9.78 16.24 -17.06
#